data_AF-A0A2H0WYS1-F1
#
_entry.id   AF-A0A2H0WYS1-F1
#
_cell.length_a   1.000
_cell.length_b   1.000
_cell.length_c   1.000
_cell.angle_alpha   90.00
_cell.angle_beta   90.00
_cell.angle_gamma   90.00
#
_symmetry.space_group_name_H-M   'P 1'
#
loop_
_entity.id
_entity.type
_entity.pdbx_description
1 polymer ?
#
loop_
_entity_poly.entity_id
_entity_poly.type
_entity_poly.pdbx_seq_one_letter_code
_entity_poly.pdbx_strand_id
1 'polypeptide(L)'
;MSNKLTILQPMRYWWLYFAISAIVIIPGIYSLVVWGLKPSIDFTGGSTIVWHTLIEESALRDIAKSNNITIRELSNLNDTYTLTTNHLTKDAYQQFKAKVIDAKELTYDTVGPSLGAELIQKTFAAVALAATLILLYIAYRFKSLKFGVSAILAMLHDSLVILGIFSLL
;
A
#
# COMPACT_ATOMS: atom_id res chain seq x y z
N MET A 1 28.86 -45.84 -14.08
CA MET A 1 28.34 -44.66 -14.79
C MET A 1 27.65 -43.75 -13.79
N SER A 2 28.40 -42.80 -13.23
CA SER A 2 27.93 -41.80 -12.25
C SER A 2 27.45 -40.57 -13.02
N ASN A 3 26.17 -40.53 -13.35
CA ASN A 3 25.58 -39.32 -13.93
C ASN A 3 25.17 -38.36 -12.82
N LYS A 4 25.95 -37.28 -12.77
CA LYS A 4 25.71 -35.99 -12.13
C LYS A 4 24.23 -35.55 -12.25
N LEU A 5 23.46 -35.80 -11.20
CA LEU A 5 22.25 -35.01 -10.88
C LEU A 5 22.59 -33.84 -9.94
N THR A 6 23.75 -33.20 -10.16
CA THR A 6 24.19 -31.96 -9.49
C THR A 6 23.42 -30.70 -9.93
N ILE A 7 22.30 -30.85 -10.65
CA ILE A 7 21.59 -29.74 -11.29
C ILE A 7 20.73 -28.94 -10.31
N LEU A 8 20.45 -29.42 -9.08
CA LEU A 8 19.68 -28.66 -8.09
C LEU A 8 20.20 -28.88 -6.66
N GLN A 9 21.35 -28.29 -6.30
CA GLN A 9 21.72 -28.10 -4.88
C GLN A 9 21.62 -26.61 -4.50
N PRO A 10 20.40 -26.05 -4.32
CA PRO A 10 20.21 -24.65 -3.96
C PRO A 10 20.89 -24.29 -2.62
N MET A 11 21.11 -25.27 -1.75
CA MET A 11 21.74 -25.07 -0.43
C MET A 11 23.24 -24.72 -0.50
N ARG A 12 23.93 -24.94 -1.63
CA ARG A 12 25.37 -24.63 -1.73
C ARG A 12 25.66 -23.13 -1.79
N TYR A 13 24.73 -22.34 -2.31
CA TYR A 13 24.87 -20.88 -2.49
C TYR A 13 23.85 -20.10 -1.65
N TRP A 14 23.41 -20.66 -0.52
CA TRP A 14 22.39 -20.05 0.35
C TRP A 14 22.72 -18.58 0.71
N TRP A 15 23.99 -18.28 0.98
CA TRP A 15 24.46 -16.92 1.31
C TRP A 15 24.28 -15.92 0.15
N LEU A 16 24.32 -16.37 -1.11
CA LEU A 16 24.12 -15.51 -2.27
C LEU A 16 22.67 -15.02 -2.33
N TYR A 17 21.71 -15.90 -2.04
CA TYR A 17 20.29 -15.53 -2.00
C TYR A 17 19.99 -14.52 -0.88
N PHE A 18 20.58 -14.73 0.30
CA PHE A 18 20.47 -13.75 1.39
C PHE A 18 21.16 -12.42 1.05
N ALA A 19 22.30 -12.44 0.36
CA ALA A 19 22.99 -11.23 -0.06
C ALA A 19 22.18 -10.44 -1.12
N ILE A 20 21.60 -11.11 -2.11
CA ILE A 20 20.73 -10.49 -3.11
C ILE A 20 19.51 -9.84 -2.43
N SER A 21 18.88 -10.55 -1.50
CA SER A 21 17.75 -9.99 -0.78
C SER A 21 18.15 -8.79 0.10
N ALA A 22 19.30 -8.87 0.78
CA ALA A 22 19.80 -7.77 1.60
C ALA A 22 20.05 -6.49 0.78
N ILE A 23 20.50 -6.61 -0.48
CA ILE A 23 20.67 -5.47 -1.40
C ILE A 23 19.34 -4.75 -1.66
N VAL A 24 18.20 -5.45 -1.61
CA VAL A 24 16.87 -4.84 -1.80
C VAL A 24 16.30 -4.35 -0.46
N ILE A 25 16.42 -5.17 0.59
CA ILE A 25 15.84 -4.88 1.91
C ILE A 25 16.53 -3.68 2.56
N ILE A 26 17.86 -3.56 2.49
CA ILE A 26 18.57 -2.47 3.20
C ILE A 26 18.17 -1.08 2.66
N PRO A 27 18.22 -0.81 1.33
CA PRO A 27 17.72 0.44 0.78
C PRO A 27 16.21 0.62 1.01
N GLY A 28 15.43 -0.46 0.92
CA GLY A 28 13.99 -0.42 1.17
C GLY A 28 13.64 -0.03 2.61
N ILE A 29 14.32 -0.59 3.61
CA ILE A 29 14.15 -0.21 5.03
C ILE A 29 14.61 1.23 5.24
N TYR A 30 15.74 1.63 4.65
CA TYR A 30 16.21 3.02 4.73
C TYR A 30 15.17 3.99 4.17
N SER A 31 14.63 3.71 2.98
CA SER A 31 13.54 4.46 2.35
C SER A 31 12.31 4.55 3.27
N LEU A 32 11.91 3.42 3.85
CA LEU A 32 10.72 3.34 4.69
C LEU A 32 10.87 4.13 6.00
N VAL A 33 12.08 4.19 6.56
CA VAL A 33 12.35 5.00 7.76
C VAL A 33 12.45 6.49 7.46
N VAL A 34 13.05 6.88 6.32
CA VAL A 34 13.29 8.29 5.97
C VAL A 34 12.06 8.95 5.34
N TRP A 35 11.42 8.29 4.39
CA TRP A 35 10.30 8.84 3.62
C TRP A 35 8.95 8.25 4.01
N GLY A 36 8.93 7.08 4.65
CA GLY A 36 7.69 6.41 5.00
C GLY A 36 6.96 5.83 3.79
N LEU A 37 5.69 5.51 4.01
CA LEU A 37 4.75 5.11 2.96
C LEU A 37 3.75 6.25 2.76
N LYS A 38 3.19 6.35 1.55
CA LYS A 38 2.04 7.22 1.26
C LYS A 38 0.74 6.40 1.41
N PRO A 39 0.14 6.33 2.61
CA PRO A 39 -1.05 5.53 2.85
C PRO A 39 -2.25 6.05 2.05
N SER A 40 -3.09 5.11 1.58
CA SER A 40 -4.34 5.43 0.90
C SER A 40 -5.35 6.15 1.82
N ILE A 41 -6.43 6.66 1.22
CA ILE A 41 -7.54 7.28 1.95
C ILE A 41 -8.24 6.29 2.90
N ASP A 42 -8.11 4.98 2.67
CA ASP A 42 -8.67 3.94 3.55
C ASP A 42 -8.01 3.95 4.93
N PHE A 43 -6.75 4.40 5.01
CA PHE A 43 -5.98 4.46 6.25
C PHE A 43 -5.96 5.86 6.85
N THR A 44 -5.90 6.90 6.02
CA THR A 44 -5.78 8.29 6.50
C THR A 44 -7.10 9.04 6.60
N GLY A 45 -8.16 8.51 5.99
CA GLY A 45 -9.38 9.27 5.73
C GLY A 45 -9.17 10.32 4.64
N GLY A 46 -10.22 10.58 3.88
CA GLY A 46 -10.13 11.47 2.73
C GLY A 46 -11.25 11.24 1.73
N SER A 47 -11.13 11.90 0.59
CA SER A 47 -12.02 11.68 -0.54
C SER A 47 -11.23 11.57 -1.84
N THR A 48 -11.52 10.53 -2.61
CA THR A 48 -10.97 10.32 -3.94
C THR A 48 -12.07 10.57 -4.97
N ILE A 49 -11.79 11.47 -5.90
CA ILE A 49 -12.67 11.84 -6.99
C ILE A 49 -11.97 11.44 -8.29
N VAL A 50 -12.65 10.67 -9.14
CA VAL A 50 -12.16 10.27 -10.45
C VAL A 50 -13.04 10.90 -11.51
N TRP A 51 -12.48 11.83 -12.27
CA TRP A 51 -13.15 12.61 -13.30
C TRP A 51 -12.49 12.42 -14.65
N HIS A 52 -13.30 12.18 -15.67
CA HIS A 52 -12.85 12.27 -17.05
C HIS A 52 -13.14 13.68 -17.57
N THR A 53 -12.09 14.44 -17.87
CA THR A 53 -12.21 15.83 -18.34
C THR A 53 -11.02 16.23 -19.20
N LEU A 54 -11.25 17.15 -20.14
CA LEU A 54 -10.21 17.76 -20.98
C LEU A 54 -9.58 19.01 -20.33
N ILE A 55 -10.04 19.38 -19.13
CA ILE A 55 -9.52 20.52 -18.38
C ILE A 55 -8.07 20.24 -17.95
N GLU A 56 -7.22 21.26 -18.01
CA GLU A 56 -5.82 21.17 -17.58
C GLU A 56 -5.69 21.01 -16.06
N GLU A 57 -4.65 20.28 -15.61
CA GLU A 57 -4.37 20.03 -14.20
C GLU A 57 -4.27 21.32 -13.36
N SER A 58 -3.66 22.36 -13.92
CA SER A 58 -3.46 23.67 -13.30
C SER A 58 -4.80 24.32 -12.91
N ALA A 59 -5.76 24.32 -13.83
CA ALA A 59 -7.10 24.85 -13.60
C ALA A 59 -7.86 24.07 -12.51
N LEU A 60 -7.73 22.75 -12.47
CA LEU A 60 -8.34 21.91 -11.41
C LEU A 60 -7.78 22.25 -10.03
N ARG A 61 -6.48 22.49 -9.92
CA ARG A 61 -5.83 22.90 -8.66
C ARG A 61 -6.31 24.29 -8.20
N ASP A 62 -6.50 25.22 -9.12
CA ASP A 62 -6.97 26.57 -8.79
C ASP A 62 -8.45 26.57 -8.33
N ILE A 63 -9.30 25.78 -9.00
CA ILE A 63 -10.69 25.59 -8.56
C ILE A 63 -10.71 24.94 -7.17
N ALA A 64 -9.89 23.93 -6.89
CA ALA A 64 -9.83 23.32 -5.57
C ALA A 64 -9.36 24.29 -4.48
N LYS A 65 -8.30 25.08 -4.74
CA LYS A 65 -7.81 26.11 -3.81
C LYS A 65 -8.87 27.16 -3.51
N SER A 66 -9.61 27.62 -4.53
CA SER A 66 -10.68 28.60 -4.35
C SER A 66 -11.83 28.13 -3.45
N ASN A 67 -11.97 26.81 -3.28
CA ASN A 67 -12.98 26.18 -2.41
C ASN A 67 -12.40 25.70 -1.07
N ASN A 68 -11.17 26.10 -0.71
CA ASN A 68 -10.46 25.63 0.48
C ASN A 68 -10.27 24.11 0.53
N ILE A 69 -10.25 23.44 -0.63
CA ILE A 69 -9.99 22.00 -0.74
C ILE A 69 -8.50 21.79 -0.96
N THR A 70 -7.85 21.10 -0.01
CA THR A 70 -6.45 20.71 -0.15
C THR A 70 -6.36 19.39 -0.91
N ILE A 71 -5.80 19.43 -2.12
CA ILE A 71 -5.46 18.24 -2.90
C ILE A 71 -4.11 17.70 -2.41
N ARG A 72 -4.09 16.46 -1.92
CA ARG A 72 -2.86 15.76 -1.52
C ARG A 72 -2.16 15.15 -2.72
N GLU A 73 -2.93 14.56 -3.63
CA GLU A 73 -2.41 13.89 -4.80
C GLU A 73 -3.33 14.16 -6.00
N LEU A 74 -2.71 14.40 -7.15
CA LEU A 74 -3.39 14.59 -8.41
C LEU A 74 -2.61 13.80 -9.45
N SER A 75 -3.30 12.88 -10.11
CA SER A 75 -2.73 12.06 -11.17
C SER A 75 -3.60 12.15 -12.40
N ASN A 76 -2.97 12.22 -13.58
CA ASN A 76 -3.64 12.18 -14.88
C ASN A 76 -3.24 10.89 -15.60
N LEU A 77 -4.25 10.16 -16.07
CA LEU A 77 -4.06 9.01 -16.95
C LEU A 77 -5.11 9.05 -18.07
N ASN A 78 -4.68 9.33 -19.31
CA ASN A 78 -5.54 9.36 -20.49
C ASN A 78 -6.83 10.19 -20.27
N ASP A 79 -6.66 11.47 -19.93
CA ASP A 79 -7.75 12.43 -19.65
C ASP A 79 -8.65 12.03 -18.46
N THR A 80 -8.21 11.07 -17.65
CA THR A 80 -8.83 10.72 -16.38
C THR A 80 -7.98 11.27 -15.24
N TYR A 81 -8.55 12.21 -14.50
CA TYR A 81 -7.93 12.82 -13.34
C TYR A 81 -8.42 12.14 -12.06
N THR A 82 -7.46 11.69 -11.26
CA THR A 82 -7.70 11.19 -9.91
C THR A 82 -7.25 12.24 -8.91
N LEU A 83 -8.20 12.80 -8.18
CA LEU A 83 -7.97 13.79 -7.14
C LEU A 83 -8.12 13.13 -5.78
N THR A 84 -7.07 13.12 -4.99
CA THR A 84 -7.13 12.70 -3.58
C THR A 84 -7.07 13.92 -2.69
N THR A 85 -8.08 14.08 -1.86
CA THR A 85 -8.31 15.27 -1.02
C THR A 85 -8.51 14.87 0.43
N ASN A 86 -8.47 15.85 1.32
CA ASN A 86 -8.96 15.66 2.69
C ASN A 86 -10.43 15.24 2.70
N HIS A 87 -10.95 14.80 3.85
CA HIS A 87 -12.32 14.34 3.94
C HIS A 87 -13.31 15.45 3.49
N LEU A 88 -13.99 15.24 2.37
CA LEU A 88 -15.05 16.12 1.88
C LEU A 88 -16.40 15.63 2.38
N THR A 89 -17.12 16.53 3.02
CA THR A 89 -18.56 16.35 3.28
C THR A 89 -19.32 16.36 1.95
N LYS A 90 -20.45 15.64 1.90
CA LYS A 90 -21.31 15.56 0.70
C LYS A 90 -21.68 16.94 0.16
N ASP A 91 -21.98 17.91 1.02
CA ASP A 91 -22.37 19.27 0.59
C ASP A 91 -21.20 20.03 -0.05
N ALA A 92 -20.01 19.96 0.54
CA ALA A 92 -18.80 20.56 -0.01
C ALA A 92 -18.43 19.93 -1.35
N TYR A 93 -18.63 18.62 -1.49
CA TYR A 93 -18.45 17.91 -2.75
C TYR A 93 -19.42 18.39 -3.84
N GLN A 94 -20.72 18.54 -3.52
CA GLN A 94 -21.70 19.03 -4.49
C GLN A 94 -21.39 20.46 -4.96
N GLN A 95 -20.95 21.33 -4.05
CA GLN A 95 -20.52 22.70 -4.39
C GLN A 95 -19.28 22.70 -5.30
N PHE A 96 -18.35 21.78 -5.07
CA PHE A 96 -17.16 21.62 -5.89
C PHE A 96 -17.53 21.08 -7.28
N LYS A 97 -18.35 20.04 -7.35
CA LYS A 97 -18.85 19.45 -8.60
C LYS A 97 -19.60 20.48 -9.46
N ALA A 98 -20.43 21.32 -8.87
CA ALA A 98 -21.20 22.33 -9.59
C ALA A 98 -20.32 23.38 -10.31
N LYS A 99 -19.09 23.58 -9.85
CA LYS A 99 -18.14 24.54 -10.45
C LYS A 99 -17.28 23.93 -11.56
N VAL A 100 -17.19 22.60 -11.63
CA VAL A 100 -16.47 21.89 -12.68
C VAL A 100 -17.46 21.54 -13.78
N ILE A 101 -17.68 22.52 -14.66
CA ILE A 101 -18.53 22.39 -15.83
C ILE A 101 -17.71 21.62 -16.86
N ASP A 102 -18.21 20.48 -17.34
CA ASP A 102 -17.57 19.58 -18.32
C ASP A 102 -16.61 18.49 -17.78
N ALA A 103 -16.87 17.98 -16.58
CA ALA A 103 -16.25 16.74 -16.10
C ALA A 103 -17.28 15.61 -15.98
N LYS A 104 -16.98 14.47 -16.61
CA LYS A 104 -17.74 13.23 -16.41
C LYS A 104 -17.23 12.53 -15.16
N GLU A 105 -18.07 12.46 -14.14
CA GLU A 105 -17.76 11.73 -12.92
C GLU A 105 -17.79 10.22 -13.15
N LEU A 106 -16.66 9.55 -12.87
CA LEU A 106 -16.55 8.10 -12.90
C LEU A 106 -16.77 7.52 -11.51
N THR A 107 -16.04 8.04 -10.51
CA THR A 107 -16.06 7.53 -9.14
C THR A 107 -15.93 8.65 -8.12
N TYR A 108 -16.65 8.54 -7.01
CA TYR A 108 -16.47 9.34 -5.81
C TYR A 108 -16.49 8.45 -4.57
N ASP A 109 -15.33 8.31 -3.94
CA ASP A 109 -15.16 7.53 -2.72
C ASP A 109 -14.75 8.46 -1.57
N THR A 110 -15.40 8.31 -0.42
CA THR A 110 -15.08 9.09 0.76
C THR A 110 -15.02 8.20 1.99
N VAL A 111 -13.92 8.32 2.74
CA VAL A 111 -13.66 7.59 3.97
C VAL A 111 -13.58 8.58 5.11
N GLY A 112 -14.37 8.34 6.16
CA GLY A 112 -14.34 9.15 7.38
C GLY A 112 -13.04 8.93 8.17
N PRO A 113 -12.50 9.95 8.85
CA PRO A 113 -11.27 9.81 9.63
C PRO A 113 -11.34 8.72 10.72
N SER A 114 -12.51 8.49 11.31
CA SER A 114 -12.72 7.45 12.32
C SER A 114 -12.71 6.03 11.75
N LEU A 115 -13.26 5.84 10.55
CA LEU A 115 -13.31 4.55 9.86
C LEU A 115 -11.90 4.06 9.52
N GLY A 116 -11.01 4.96 9.08
CA GLY A 116 -9.63 4.60 8.75
C GLY A 116 -8.84 4.12 9.97
N ALA A 117 -8.97 4.81 11.12
CA ALA A 117 -8.34 4.40 12.36
C ALA A 117 -8.86 3.03 12.85
N GLU A 118 -10.17 2.79 12.77
CA GLU A 118 -10.78 1.51 13.12
C GLU A 118 -10.31 0.38 12.19
N LEU A 119 -10.19 0.67 10.88
CA LEU A 119 -9.71 -0.29 9.89
C LEU A 119 -8.26 -0.71 10.15
N ILE A 120 -7.40 0.23 10.54
CA ILE A 120 -6.00 -0.07 10.93
C ILE A 120 -5.97 -1.01 12.14
N GLN A 121 -6.75 -0.71 13.18
CA GLN A 121 -6.79 -1.54 14.38
C GLN A 121 -7.28 -2.95 14.09
N LYS A 122 -8.35 -3.08 13.29
CA LYS A 122 -8.89 -4.39 12.87
C LYS A 122 -7.90 -5.16 12.01
N THR A 123 -7.22 -4.49 11.09
CA THR A 123 -6.20 -5.11 10.23
C THR A 123 -5.05 -5.66 11.06
N PHE A 124 -4.54 -4.89 12.03
CA PHE A 124 -3.46 -5.34 12.90
C PHE A 124 -3.89 -6.54 13.76
N ALA A 125 -5.08 -6.49 14.35
CA ALA A 125 -5.63 -7.59 15.13
C ALA A 125 -5.81 -8.87 14.29
N ALA A 126 -6.32 -8.74 13.06
CA ALA A 126 -6.52 -9.86 12.15
C ALA A 126 -5.18 -10.51 11.75
N VAL A 127 -4.16 -9.70 11.43
CA VAL A 127 -2.81 -10.19 11.09
C VAL A 127 -2.17 -10.89 12.27
N ALA A 128 -2.24 -10.33 13.47
CA ALA A 128 -1.69 -10.94 14.68
C ALA A 128 -2.37 -12.28 15.02
N LEU A 129 -3.71 -12.33 14.90
CA LEU A 129 -4.48 -13.55 15.09
C LEU A 129 -4.11 -14.61 14.05
N ALA A 130 -4.06 -14.25 12.76
CA ALA A 130 -3.69 -15.16 11.69
C ALA A 130 -2.26 -15.70 11.86
N ALA A 131 -1.29 -14.84 12.18
CA ALA A 131 0.09 -15.24 12.46
C ALA A 131 0.16 -16.23 13.63
N THR A 132 -0.61 -15.99 14.69
CA THR A 132 -0.68 -16.88 15.86
C THR A 132 -1.28 -18.24 15.49
N LEU A 133 -2.38 -18.27 14.72
CA LEU A 133 -3.02 -19.51 14.28
C LEU A 133 -2.10 -20.33 13.37
N ILE A 134 -1.39 -19.67 12.45
CA ILE A 134 -0.41 -20.32 11.57
C ILE A 134 0.76 -20.88 12.41
N LEU A 135 1.28 -20.10 13.36
CA LEU A 135 2.33 -20.57 14.28
C LEU A 135 1.89 -21.84 14.99
N LEU A 136 0.73 -21.81 15.64
CA LEU A 136 0.19 -22.95 16.39
C LEU A 136 -0.05 -24.15 15.50
N TYR A 137 -0.61 -23.94 14.31
CA TYR A 137 -0.83 -25.00 13.34
C TYR A 137 0.48 -25.67 12.91
N ILE A 138 1.51 -24.89 12.54
CA ILE A 138 2.82 -25.42 12.13
C ILE A 138 3.50 -26.11 13.32
N ALA A 139 3.44 -25.52 14.51
CA ALA A 139 4.02 -26.09 15.72
C ALA A 139 3.42 -27.47 16.04
N TYR A 140 2.10 -27.60 15.96
CA TYR A 140 1.39 -28.86 16.12
C TYR A 140 1.75 -29.84 15.00
N ARG A 141 1.69 -29.40 13.74
CA ARG A 141 1.91 -30.24 12.55
C ARG A 141 3.30 -30.83 12.50
N PHE A 142 4.32 -30.04 12.82
CA PHE A 142 5.74 -30.45 12.75
C PHE A 142 6.31 -30.85 14.12
N LYS A 143 5.48 -30.91 15.17
CA LYS A 143 5.86 -31.25 16.55
C LYS A 143 7.02 -30.39 17.10
N SER A 144 7.22 -29.20 16.56
CA SER A 144 8.33 -28.31 16.91
C SER A 144 7.98 -26.87 16.60
N LEU A 145 8.11 -26.00 17.61
CA LEU A 145 7.88 -24.56 17.48
C LEU A 145 8.87 -23.88 16.52
N LYS A 146 10.06 -24.48 16.31
CA LYS A 146 11.12 -23.91 15.47
C LYS A 146 10.65 -23.71 14.02
N PHE A 147 9.84 -24.63 13.49
CA PHE A 147 9.31 -24.54 12.13
C PHE A 147 8.26 -23.42 11.97
N GLY A 148 7.44 -23.19 13.01
CA GLY A 148 6.46 -22.09 13.02
C GLY A 148 7.14 -20.73 13.06
N VAL A 149 8.16 -20.59 13.92
CA VAL A 149 8.95 -19.34 14.00
C VAL A 149 9.70 -19.08 12.70
N SER A 150 10.31 -20.10 12.08
CA SER A 150 10.98 -19.92 10.78
C SER A 150 10.02 -19.49 9.67
N ALA A 151 8.78 -19.99 9.68
CA ALA A 151 7.77 -19.61 8.69
C ALA A 151 7.35 -18.14 8.84
N ILE A 152 7.13 -17.67 10.08
CA ILE A 152 6.83 -16.25 10.33
C ILE A 152 7.99 -15.34 9.93
N LEU A 153 9.23 -15.73 10.25
CA LEU A 153 10.41 -14.96 9.85
C LEU A 153 10.56 -14.87 8.33
N ALA A 154 10.29 -15.96 7.61
CA ALA A 154 10.29 -15.95 6.14
C ALA A 154 9.20 -15.03 5.58
N MET A 155 7.98 -15.07 6.13
CA MET A 155 6.90 -14.16 5.71
C MET A 155 7.21 -12.69 6.00
N LEU A 156 7.86 -12.41 7.14
CA LEU A 156 8.26 -11.05 7.50
C LEU A 156 9.33 -10.53 6.53
N HIS A 157 10.31 -11.37 6.18
CA HIS A 157 11.30 -11.06 5.14
C HIS A 157 10.63 -10.69 3.82
N ASP A 158 9.71 -11.52 3.32
CA ASP A 158 9.05 -11.28 2.03
C ASP A 158 8.19 -10.00 2.05
N SER A 159 7.55 -9.73 3.20
CA SER A 159 6.78 -8.49 3.40
C SER A 159 7.69 -7.26 3.40
N LEU A 160 8.87 -7.31 4.03
CA LEU A 160 9.83 -6.21 4.04
C LEU A 160 10.37 -5.89 2.64
N VAL A 161 10.61 -6.91 1.82
CA VAL A 161 11.02 -6.71 0.42
C VAL A 161 9.95 -5.91 -0.34
N ILE A 162 8.69 -6.33 -0.23
CA ILE A 162 7.58 -5.66 -0.92
C ILE A 162 7.41 -4.23 -0.39
N LEU A 163 7.32 -4.03 0.93
CA LEU A 163 7.16 -2.71 1.53
C LEU A 163 8.33 -1.77 1.22
N GLY A 164 9.56 -2.29 1.20
CA GLY A 164 10.74 -1.53 0.84
C GLY A 164 10.72 -1.05 -0.60
N ILE A 165 10.34 -1.91 -1.54
CA ILE A 165 10.17 -1.53 -2.96
C ILE A 165 9.05 -0.50 -3.11
N PHE A 166 7.91 -0.69 -2.44
CA PHE A 166 6.79 0.26 -2.46
C PHE A 166 7.16 1.64 -1.90
N SER A 167 8.03 1.70 -0.89
CA SER A 167 8.50 2.99 -0.35
C SER A 167 9.42 3.74 -1.31
N LEU A 168 10.14 3.00 -2.17
CA LEU A 168 11.07 3.57 -3.14
C LEU A 168 10.38 4.10 -4.42
N LEU A 169 9.16 3.64 -4.71
CA LEU A 169 8.34 4.06 -5.86
C LEU A 169 7.49 5.29 -5.52
#